data_AF-A0AA88TZT0-F1
#
_entry.id   AF-A0AA88TZT0-F1
#
_cell.length_a   1.000
_cell.length_b   1.000
_cell.length_c   1.000
_cell.angle_alpha   90.00
_cell.angle_beta   90.00
_cell.angle_gamma   90.00
#
_symmetry.space_group_name_H-M   'P 1'
#
loop_
_entity.id
_entity.type
_entity.pdbx_description
1 polymer ?
#
loop_
_entity_poly.entity_id
_entity_poly.type
_entity_poly.pdbx_seq_one_letter_code
_entity_poly.pdbx_strand_id
1 'polypeptide(L)'
;MGRTENNSATYLATGNPCLDFFFHVVPDTPASELVSRLVLAWDHDALTALKLICNLRGVRGTGKSEKEGFYTAALWLHENHPKTLACNMKAIAEFGYFKDMLEILYRLLEGAEIRKSEKAEWDEIKEAKHGFKRKFKVNKETARSTRLQKTVSKARKALERYNRDPDYRLLHDCVSDVFAELLRADMEFYNAGELYKIGLASKWCPTLDSSYDKSTLMCESVARKVFPREEFAEYQDVEEAHYAYRVRERLRKEVLVPLHKALELPEVYICANKWDQLPYKRVASVSMKTYKKLFYKHDKERFEEYLDKVKSGKSTIAAGALLPHEIIRSLGDGTGPEVAELQWKRMVDDLAKKGKLRNCMAICDVSASMTGTPMEVSVALGLLISELSEEPWKGKLITFSTSPEFHEIGGDSLLSKTSFIRMMDWDGNTDFQKVFDRILEVAVRGSLGEEQMIKTLFVFSDMEFDQASTSRSWETDYQVILRKFRKKGFQKVPQIVFWNLRNSKATPVPSTQEGVALLSGFSKNLVTLFLEVDGILNPDAVMQQAISGEEYQKLVVID
;
A
#
# COMPACT_ATOMS: atom_id res chain seq x y z
N MET A 1 9.04 31.28 -0.65
CA MET A 1 8.69 30.90 0.74
C MET A 1 7.19 31.01 0.91
N GLY A 2 6.59 30.08 1.64
CA GLY A 2 5.16 30.05 1.99
C GLY A 2 4.97 30.04 3.50
N ARG A 3 3.72 29.82 3.93
CA ARG A 3 3.38 29.56 5.32
C ARG A 3 2.64 28.24 5.47
N THR A 4 2.87 27.52 6.56
CA THR A 4 2.03 26.38 6.98
C THR A 4 0.62 26.88 7.33
N GLU A 5 -0.36 25.99 7.49
CA GLU A 5 -1.69 26.37 8.00
C GLU A 5 -1.58 27.04 9.39
N ASN A 6 -0.56 26.66 10.15
CA ASN A 6 -0.19 27.26 11.44
C ASN A 6 0.76 28.47 11.33
N ASN A 7 0.83 29.11 10.17
CA ASN A 7 1.52 30.40 9.94
C ASN A 7 3.06 30.39 10.08
N SER A 8 3.70 29.24 10.14
CA SER A 8 5.16 29.10 10.18
C SER A 8 5.80 29.22 8.80
N ALA A 9 7.03 29.71 8.72
CA ALA A 9 7.75 29.79 7.46
C ALA A 9 8.09 28.38 6.94
N THR A 10 7.72 28.09 5.70
CA THR A 10 7.98 26.80 5.05
C THR A 10 8.32 27.01 3.57
N TYR A 11 8.95 26.02 2.94
CA TYR A 11 9.09 26.02 1.48
C TYR A 11 7.75 25.65 0.84
N LEU A 12 7.45 26.26 -0.31
CA LEU A 12 6.26 25.91 -1.10
C LEU A 12 6.49 24.67 -1.97
N ALA A 13 7.75 24.38 -2.25
CA ALA A 13 8.22 23.32 -3.13
C ALA A 13 9.69 23.01 -2.78
N THR A 14 10.13 21.80 -3.08
CA THR A 14 11.52 21.37 -2.90
C THR A 14 12.46 21.92 -3.97
N GLY A 15 11.91 22.35 -5.11
CA GLY A 15 12.65 22.72 -6.32
C GLY A 15 12.74 21.59 -7.35
N ASN A 16 12.36 20.36 -6.97
CA ASN A 16 12.25 19.21 -7.87
C ASN A 16 10.78 18.73 -7.91
N PRO A 17 10.04 18.94 -9.01
CA PRO A 17 8.64 18.53 -9.12
C PRO A 17 8.39 17.03 -8.89
N CYS A 18 9.34 16.16 -9.26
CA CYS A 18 9.24 14.73 -8.99
C CYS A 18 9.31 14.44 -7.48
N LEU A 19 10.19 15.14 -6.76
CA LEU A 19 10.29 15.01 -5.30
C LEU A 19 9.05 15.59 -4.61
N ASP A 20 8.50 16.69 -5.14
CA ASP A 20 7.24 17.24 -4.62
C ASP A 20 6.09 16.25 -4.80
N PHE A 21 6.00 15.56 -5.93
CA PHE A 21 5.03 14.47 -6.13
C PHE A 21 5.29 13.31 -5.15
N PHE A 22 6.56 12.90 -5.00
CA PHE A 22 6.95 11.83 -4.08
C PHE A 22 6.68 12.17 -2.61
N PHE A 23 6.76 13.42 -2.19
CA PHE A 23 6.54 13.78 -0.79
C PHE A 23 5.08 14.14 -0.49
N HIS A 24 4.43 14.91 -1.37
CA HIS A 24 3.10 15.47 -1.09
C HIS A 24 1.94 14.54 -1.44
N VAL A 25 2.13 13.55 -2.31
CA VAL A 25 1.06 12.60 -2.62
C VAL A 25 0.94 11.54 -1.54
N VAL A 26 -0.14 11.64 -0.77
CA VAL A 26 -0.54 10.79 0.35
C VAL A 26 -2.00 10.34 0.19
N PRO A 27 -2.49 9.36 0.99
CA PRO A 27 -3.81 8.76 0.79
C PRO A 27 -5.02 9.71 0.85
N ASP A 28 -4.90 10.89 1.47
CA ASP A 28 -5.95 11.91 1.53
C ASP A 28 -5.74 13.09 0.55
N THR A 29 -4.72 13.03 -0.32
CA THR A 29 -4.51 14.03 -1.37
C THR A 29 -5.69 14.04 -2.35
N PRO A 30 -6.32 15.20 -2.61
CA PRO A 30 -7.37 15.31 -3.61
C PRO A 30 -6.89 14.93 -5.02
N ALA A 31 -7.75 14.29 -5.81
CA ALA A 31 -7.41 13.86 -7.16
C ALA A 31 -6.92 15.01 -8.07
N SER A 32 -7.52 16.19 -7.96
CA SER A 32 -7.11 17.38 -8.71
C SER A 32 -5.71 17.88 -8.33
N GLU A 33 -5.36 17.85 -7.04
CA GLU A 33 -4.03 18.23 -6.57
C GLU A 33 -2.97 17.22 -7.01
N LEU A 34 -3.29 15.93 -6.91
CA LEU A 34 -2.42 14.85 -7.40
C LEU A 34 -2.13 15.02 -8.89
N VAL A 35 -3.17 15.23 -9.71
CA VAL A 35 -3.01 15.43 -11.16
C VAL A 35 -2.18 16.68 -11.46
N SER A 36 -2.41 17.79 -10.76
CA SER A 36 -1.61 19.01 -10.93
C SER A 36 -0.12 18.76 -10.66
N ARG A 37 0.21 18.05 -9.58
CA ARG A 37 1.60 17.68 -9.26
C ARG A 37 2.16 16.68 -10.26
N LEU A 38 1.33 15.76 -10.75
CA LEU A 38 1.74 14.76 -11.73
C LEU A 38 2.15 15.39 -13.05
N VAL A 39 1.38 16.37 -13.54
CA VAL A 39 1.71 17.12 -14.76
C VAL A 39 3.08 17.79 -14.61
N LEU A 40 3.32 18.49 -13.50
CA LEU A 40 4.62 19.14 -13.25
C LEU A 40 5.77 18.12 -13.16
N ALA A 41 5.56 16.97 -12.52
CA ALA A 41 6.56 15.91 -12.44
C ALA A 41 6.84 15.28 -13.81
N TRP A 42 5.81 15.10 -14.63
CA TRP A 42 5.90 14.52 -15.97
C TRP A 42 6.65 15.44 -16.94
N ASP A 43 6.32 16.74 -16.92
CA ASP A 43 7.00 17.77 -17.72
C ASP A 43 8.48 17.93 -17.34
N HIS A 44 8.81 17.65 -16.08
CA HIS A 44 10.19 17.68 -15.58
C HIS A 44 10.99 16.43 -15.98
N ASP A 45 10.46 15.23 -15.71
CA ASP A 45 11.04 13.95 -16.13
C ASP A 45 9.94 12.87 -16.19
N ALA A 46 9.47 12.58 -17.40
CA ALA A 46 8.41 11.62 -17.66
C ALA A 46 8.71 10.20 -17.17
N LEU A 47 9.97 9.73 -17.28
CA LEU A 47 10.33 8.38 -16.84
C LEU A 47 10.35 8.31 -15.32
N THR A 48 10.90 9.32 -14.65
CA THR A 48 10.85 9.42 -13.18
C THR A 48 9.41 9.54 -12.70
N ALA A 49 8.56 10.34 -13.36
CA ALA A 49 7.14 10.44 -13.05
C ALA A 49 6.42 9.09 -13.19
N LEU A 50 6.65 8.35 -14.29
CA LEU A 50 6.08 7.01 -14.48
C LEU A 50 6.51 6.03 -13.39
N LYS A 51 7.79 6.07 -12.99
CA LYS A 51 8.31 5.28 -11.87
C LYS A 51 7.62 5.67 -10.56
N LEU A 52 7.39 6.96 -10.31
CA LEU A 52 6.67 7.43 -9.13
C LEU A 52 5.19 7.01 -9.11
N ILE A 53 4.51 6.98 -10.27
CA ILE A 53 3.16 6.41 -10.38
C ILE A 53 3.17 4.94 -9.96
N CYS A 54 4.14 4.15 -10.43
CA CYS A 54 4.28 2.74 -10.03
C CYS A 54 4.66 2.59 -8.54
N ASN A 55 5.48 3.51 -8.01
CA ASN A 55 5.83 3.56 -6.59
C ASN A 55 4.62 3.81 -5.69
N LEU A 56 3.65 4.65 -6.11
CA LEU A 56 2.38 4.80 -5.38
C LEU A 56 1.75 3.44 -5.14
N ARG A 57 1.61 2.66 -6.21
CA ARG A 57 0.94 1.36 -6.12
C ARG A 57 1.73 0.29 -5.40
N GLY A 58 3.06 0.33 -5.50
CA GLY A 58 3.96 -0.73 -5.05
C GLY A 58 3.59 -1.29 -3.67
N VAL A 59 3.11 -2.54 -3.65
CA VAL A 59 2.82 -3.28 -2.40
C VAL A 59 3.96 -4.19 -1.98
N ARG A 60 4.91 -4.38 -2.90
CA ARG A 60 6.14 -5.13 -2.75
C ARG A 60 7.31 -4.14 -2.73
N GLY A 61 8.44 -4.51 -2.16
CA GLY A 61 9.66 -3.69 -2.23
C GLY A 61 9.54 -2.38 -1.44
N THR A 62 9.77 -1.25 -2.10
CA THR A 62 9.88 0.13 -1.56
C THR A 62 8.67 1.03 -1.89
N GLY A 63 7.55 0.47 -2.33
CA GLY A 63 6.37 1.25 -2.72
C GLY A 63 5.50 1.76 -1.56
N LYS A 64 4.65 2.75 -1.85
CA LYS A 64 3.78 3.44 -0.88
C LYS A 64 2.46 2.71 -0.57
N SER A 65 2.12 1.66 -1.33
CA SER A 65 0.84 0.94 -1.20
C SER A 65 -0.39 1.87 -1.24
N GLU A 66 -0.27 3.03 -1.90
CA GLU A 66 -1.32 3.99 -2.14
C GLU A 66 -2.08 3.54 -3.42
N LYS A 67 -3.38 3.32 -3.27
CA LYS A 67 -4.20 2.70 -4.30
C LYS A 67 -5.02 3.72 -5.09
N GLU A 68 -5.63 4.69 -4.42
CA GLU A 68 -6.61 5.58 -5.05
C GLU A 68 -5.92 6.68 -5.87
N GLY A 69 -4.81 7.20 -5.36
CA GLY A 69 -3.89 8.06 -6.09
C GLY A 69 -3.20 7.35 -7.25
N PHE A 70 -2.82 6.06 -7.11
CA PHE A 70 -2.37 5.28 -8.27
C PHE A 70 -3.43 5.21 -9.37
N TYR A 71 -4.69 4.90 -9.04
CA TYR A 71 -5.72 4.85 -10.06
C TYR A 71 -6.02 6.23 -10.65
N THR A 72 -5.96 7.29 -9.86
CA THR A 72 -6.07 8.66 -10.38
C THR A 72 -4.98 8.94 -11.42
N ALA A 73 -3.72 8.59 -11.10
CA ALA A 73 -2.60 8.73 -12.01
C ALA A 73 -2.72 7.82 -13.25
N ALA A 74 -3.21 6.59 -13.11
CA ALA A 74 -3.43 5.68 -14.22
C ALA A 74 -4.53 6.17 -15.17
N LEU A 75 -5.60 6.77 -14.65
CA LEU A 75 -6.64 7.41 -15.47
C LEU A 75 -6.08 8.62 -16.22
N TRP A 76 -5.27 9.45 -15.54
CA TRP A 76 -4.57 10.56 -16.19
C TRP A 76 -3.62 10.09 -17.29
N LEU A 77 -2.87 9.00 -17.08
CA LEU A 77 -2.04 8.39 -18.12
C LEU A 77 -2.87 7.89 -19.30
N HIS A 78 -4.04 7.28 -19.08
CA HIS A 78 -4.91 6.88 -20.18
C HIS A 78 -5.37 8.09 -21.01
N GLU A 79 -5.66 9.22 -20.36
CA GLU A 79 -6.12 10.42 -21.04
C GLU A 79 -5.01 11.16 -21.81
N ASN A 80 -3.76 11.13 -21.32
CA ASN A 80 -2.67 11.96 -21.86
C ASN A 80 -1.54 11.15 -22.53
N HIS A 81 -1.27 9.93 -22.06
CA HIS A 81 -0.19 9.04 -22.52
C HIS A 81 -0.68 7.57 -22.64
N PRO A 82 -1.70 7.30 -23.48
CA PRO A 82 -2.39 6.01 -23.51
C PRO A 82 -1.50 4.84 -23.90
N LYS A 83 -0.53 5.04 -24.82
CA LYS A 83 0.39 3.96 -25.24
C LYS A 83 1.36 3.62 -24.13
N THR A 84 1.87 4.64 -23.44
CA THR A 84 2.70 4.47 -22.25
C THR A 84 1.96 3.63 -21.21
N LEU A 85 0.70 3.94 -20.90
CA LEU A 85 -0.07 3.11 -19.96
C LEU A 85 -0.21 1.67 -20.46
N ALA A 86 -0.68 1.48 -21.69
CA ALA A 86 -0.99 0.16 -22.24
C ALA A 86 0.24 -0.76 -22.32
N CYS A 87 1.36 -0.27 -22.85
CA CYS A 87 2.57 -1.07 -23.03
C CYS A 87 3.26 -1.42 -21.71
N ASN A 88 3.02 -0.67 -20.63
CA ASN A 88 3.57 -0.96 -19.32
C ASN A 88 2.68 -1.87 -18.45
N MET A 89 1.52 -2.36 -18.94
CA MET A 89 0.60 -3.19 -18.12
C MET A 89 1.27 -4.41 -17.47
N LYS A 90 2.16 -5.09 -18.20
CA LYS A 90 2.91 -6.24 -17.68
C LYS A 90 3.84 -5.83 -16.54
N ALA A 91 4.58 -4.74 -16.69
CA ALA A 91 5.46 -4.20 -15.66
C ALA A 91 4.67 -3.70 -14.45
N ILE A 92 3.58 -2.95 -14.68
CA ILE A 92 2.67 -2.44 -13.64
C ILE A 92 2.11 -3.58 -12.77
N ALA A 93 1.81 -4.74 -13.36
CA ALA A 93 1.33 -5.90 -12.63
C ALA A 93 2.34 -6.48 -11.61
N GLU A 94 3.64 -6.18 -11.75
CA GLU A 94 4.68 -6.61 -10.80
C GLU A 94 4.68 -5.77 -9.51
N PHE A 95 4.32 -4.49 -9.60
CA PHE A 95 4.24 -3.57 -8.46
C PHE A 95 3.00 -3.82 -7.59
N GLY A 96 1.88 -4.13 -8.23
CA GLY A 96 0.56 -4.24 -7.61
C GLY A 96 0.00 -5.66 -7.55
N TYR A 97 -1.31 -5.75 -7.77
CA TYR A 97 -2.07 -6.97 -7.97
C TYR A 97 -2.61 -7.00 -9.40
N PHE A 98 -2.77 -8.18 -9.99
CA PHE A 98 -3.37 -8.30 -11.33
C PHE A 98 -4.77 -7.68 -11.46
N LYS A 99 -5.53 -7.58 -10.36
CA LYS A 99 -6.83 -6.87 -10.35
C LYS A 99 -6.72 -5.38 -10.66
N ASP A 100 -5.55 -4.76 -10.51
CA ASP A 100 -5.39 -3.33 -10.72
C ASP A 100 -5.63 -2.98 -12.20
N MET A 101 -5.19 -3.84 -13.13
CA MET A 101 -5.48 -3.70 -14.56
C MET A 101 -7.00 -3.71 -14.84
N LEU A 102 -7.73 -4.62 -14.20
CA LEU A 102 -9.19 -4.72 -14.34
C LEU A 102 -9.91 -3.52 -13.71
N GLU A 103 -9.39 -3.01 -12.59
CA GLU A 103 -9.97 -1.87 -11.90
C GLU A 103 -9.76 -0.57 -12.69
N ILE A 104 -8.63 -0.39 -13.39
CA ILE A 104 -8.41 0.73 -14.31
C ILE A 104 -9.47 0.71 -15.43
N LEU A 105 -9.65 -0.43 -16.11
CA LEU A 105 -10.68 -0.59 -17.14
C LEU A 105 -12.09 -0.36 -16.59
N TYR A 106 -12.35 -0.84 -15.37
CA TYR A 106 -13.63 -0.64 -14.70
C TYR A 106 -13.93 0.84 -14.45
N ARG A 107 -12.94 1.61 -13.98
CA ARG A 107 -13.09 3.05 -13.72
C ARG A 107 -13.15 3.89 -14.97
N LEU A 108 -12.45 3.50 -16.05
CA LEU A 108 -12.59 4.15 -17.36
C LEU A 108 -14.01 4.01 -17.93
N LEU A 109 -14.69 2.91 -17.61
CA LEU A 109 -16.08 2.73 -17.97
C LEU A 109 -17.00 3.44 -16.99
N GLU A 110 -16.98 3.09 -15.71
CA GLU A 110 -18.01 3.49 -14.74
C GLU A 110 -17.76 4.83 -14.05
N GLY A 111 -16.56 5.40 -14.21
CA GLY A 111 -16.13 6.66 -13.60
C GLY A 111 -15.08 6.45 -12.50
N ALA A 112 -14.22 7.46 -12.31
CA ALA A 112 -13.09 7.41 -11.39
C ALA A 112 -13.48 7.11 -9.93
N GLU A 113 -14.65 7.58 -9.51
CA GLU A 113 -15.15 7.55 -8.12
C GLU A 113 -16.17 6.43 -7.85
N ILE A 114 -16.39 5.54 -8.83
CA ILE A 114 -17.44 4.51 -8.77
C ILE A 114 -17.39 3.67 -7.48
N ARG A 115 -16.19 3.34 -6.98
CA ARG A 115 -16.04 2.55 -5.74
C ARG A 115 -16.50 3.29 -4.50
N LYS A 116 -16.36 4.62 -4.46
CA LYS A 116 -16.87 5.44 -3.34
C LYS A 116 -18.39 5.47 -3.39
N SER A 117 -18.97 5.66 -4.57
CA SER A 117 -20.43 5.63 -4.78
C SER A 117 -21.04 4.27 -4.43
N GLU A 118 -20.48 3.17 -4.93
CA GLU A 118 -20.94 1.80 -4.63
C GLU A 118 -20.87 1.48 -3.12
N LYS A 119 -19.83 1.97 -2.44
CA LYS A 119 -19.68 1.78 -1.00
C LYS A 119 -20.72 2.57 -0.21
N ALA A 120 -20.94 3.84 -0.56
CA ALA A 120 -21.97 4.67 0.07
C ALA A 120 -23.36 4.05 -0.10
N GLU A 121 -23.72 3.62 -1.31
CA GLU A 121 -24.98 2.90 -1.57
C GLU A 121 -25.10 1.63 -0.69
N TRP A 122 -24.01 0.88 -0.53
CA TRP A 122 -24.02 -0.34 0.28
C TRP A 122 -24.16 -0.07 1.78
N ASP A 123 -23.48 0.96 2.28
CA ASP A 123 -23.56 1.37 3.68
C ASP A 123 -24.98 1.86 4.02
N GLU A 124 -25.61 2.66 3.15
CA GLU A 124 -27.03 3.05 3.27
C GLU A 124 -27.96 1.83 3.33
N ILE A 125 -27.76 0.85 2.44
CA ILE A 125 -28.55 -0.40 2.43
C ILE A 125 -28.35 -1.18 3.74
N LYS A 126 -27.13 -1.20 4.28
CA LYS A 126 -26.80 -1.91 5.51
C LYS A 126 -27.44 -1.25 6.72
N GLU A 127 -27.40 0.08 6.81
CA GLU A 127 -28.08 0.84 7.86
C GLU A 127 -29.60 0.66 7.81
N ALA A 128 -30.20 0.73 6.62
CA ALA A 128 -31.63 0.48 6.43
C ALA A 128 -32.07 -0.92 6.91
N LYS A 129 -31.20 -1.94 6.76
CA LYS A 129 -31.45 -3.29 7.27
C LYS A 129 -31.32 -3.42 8.79
N HIS A 130 -30.50 -2.59 9.44
CA HIS A 130 -30.37 -2.57 10.89
C HIS A 130 -31.48 -1.75 11.57
N GLY A 131 -32.00 -0.71 10.93
CA GLY A 131 -33.07 0.14 11.47
C GLY A 131 -34.48 -0.45 11.42
N PHE A 132 -34.76 -1.42 10.52
CA PHE A 132 -36.11 -2.01 10.37
C PHE A 132 -36.06 -3.53 10.18
N LYS A 133 -36.24 -4.29 11.28
CA LYS A 133 -36.74 -5.68 11.20
C LYS A 133 -38.25 -5.69 10.88
N ARG A 134 -38.70 -5.09 9.78
CA ARG A 134 -40.08 -5.27 9.29
C ARG A 134 -40.24 -4.86 7.82
N LYS A 135 -40.68 -5.83 7.01
CA LYS A 135 -41.23 -5.71 5.65
C LYS A 135 -40.36 -5.02 4.58
N PHE A 136 -39.28 -5.69 4.17
CA PHE A 136 -38.81 -5.59 2.78
C PHE A 136 -39.04 -6.92 2.07
N LYS A 137 -40.29 -7.15 1.63
CA LYS A 137 -40.57 -8.12 0.58
C LYS A 137 -40.36 -7.40 -0.76
N VAL A 138 -39.10 -7.01 -1.05
CA VAL A 138 -38.75 -6.58 -2.41
C VAL A 138 -39.17 -7.74 -3.32
N ASN A 139 -40.01 -7.47 -4.30
CA ASN A 139 -40.43 -8.50 -5.25
C ASN A 139 -39.15 -9.06 -5.91
N LYS A 140 -38.83 -10.33 -5.63
CA LYS A 140 -37.58 -10.98 -6.05
C LYS A 140 -37.39 -10.88 -7.56
N GLU A 141 -38.49 -10.88 -8.31
CA GLU A 141 -38.51 -10.73 -9.76
C GLU A 141 -38.10 -9.33 -10.20
N THR A 142 -38.65 -8.28 -9.58
CA THR A 142 -38.25 -6.89 -9.86
C THR A 142 -36.77 -6.69 -9.58
N ALA A 143 -36.26 -7.17 -8.44
CA ALA A 143 -34.84 -7.08 -8.11
C ALA A 143 -33.94 -7.84 -9.09
N ARG A 144 -34.38 -9.01 -9.58
CA ARG A 144 -33.67 -9.78 -10.60
C ARG A 144 -33.65 -9.05 -11.94
N SER A 145 -34.80 -8.51 -12.36
CA SER A 145 -34.94 -7.74 -13.59
C SER A 145 -34.05 -6.49 -13.58
N THR A 146 -34.05 -5.71 -12.50
CA THR A 146 -33.19 -4.53 -12.36
C THR A 146 -31.71 -4.90 -12.40
N ARG A 147 -31.28 -6.00 -11.77
CA ARG A 147 -29.88 -6.47 -11.84
C ARG A 147 -29.49 -6.88 -13.25
N LEU A 148 -30.38 -7.56 -13.97
CA LEU A 148 -30.17 -7.94 -15.36
C LEU A 148 -30.03 -6.71 -16.25
N GLN A 149 -30.95 -5.75 -16.13
CA GLN A 149 -30.89 -4.47 -16.86
C GLN A 149 -29.59 -3.70 -16.59
N LYS A 150 -29.16 -3.61 -15.33
CA LYS A 150 -27.86 -3.00 -14.97
C LYS A 150 -26.70 -3.74 -15.65
N THR A 151 -26.71 -5.08 -15.64
CA THR A 151 -25.66 -5.90 -16.27
C THR A 151 -25.60 -5.68 -17.79
N VAL A 152 -26.76 -5.70 -18.46
CA VAL A 152 -26.85 -5.44 -19.91
C VAL A 152 -26.38 -4.02 -20.25
N SER A 153 -26.75 -3.02 -19.45
CA SER A 153 -26.31 -1.64 -19.63
C SER A 153 -24.78 -1.51 -19.55
N LYS A 154 -24.15 -2.14 -18.56
CA LYS A 154 -22.68 -2.17 -18.41
C LYS A 154 -21.99 -2.85 -19.59
N ALA A 155 -22.49 -4.02 -19.99
CA ALA A 155 -21.95 -4.75 -21.15
C ALA A 155 -22.04 -3.94 -22.45
N ARG A 156 -23.19 -3.27 -22.69
CA ARG A 156 -23.37 -2.40 -23.86
C ARG A 156 -22.37 -1.24 -23.84
N LYS A 157 -22.21 -0.58 -22.69
CA LYS A 157 -21.26 0.53 -22.52
C LYS A 157 -19.82 0.09 -22.76
N ALA A 158 -19.43 -1.09 -22.29
CA ALA A 158 -18.11 -1.66 -22.55
C ALA A 158 -17.86 -1.87 -24.05
N LEU A 159 -18.82 -2.49 -24.75
CA LEU A 159 -18.74 -2.75 -26.19
C LEU A 159 -18.72 -1.45 -27.02
N GLU A 160 -19.56 -0.48 -26.66
CA GLU A 160 -19.58 0.86 -27.29
C GLU A 160 -18.23 1.57 -27.10
N ARG A 161 -17.66 1.53 -25.89
CA ARG A 161 -16.35 2.12 -25.59
C ARG A 161 -15.24 1.44 -26.39
N TYR A 162 -15.20 0.11 -26.41
CA TYR A 162 -14.21 -0.68 -27.15
C TYR A 162 -14.20 -0.37 -28.65
N ASN A 163 -15.39 -0.25 -29.26
CA ASN A 163 -15.52 0.02 -30.69
C ASN A 163 -15.20 1.48 -31.05
N ARG A 164 -15.52 2.44 -30.17
CA ARG A 164 -15.39 3.88 -30.47
C ARG A 164 -14.03 4.46 -30.09
N ASP A 165 -13.43 4.00 -28.99
CA ASP A 165 -12.22 4.58 -28.43
C ASP A 165 -11.00 3.67 -28.68
N PRO A 166 -10.06 4.08 -29.55
CA PRO A 166 -8.88 3.28 -29.88
C PRO A 166 -7.91 3.12 -28.70
N ASP A 167 -7.82 4.10 -27.80
CA ASP A 167 -6.92 4.07 -26.65
C ASP A 167 -7.43 3.09 -25.59
N TYR A 168 -8.73 3.10 -25.33
CA TYR A 168 -9.38 2.10 -24.47
C TYR A 168 -9.22 0.70 -25.05
N ARG A 169 -9.39 0.55 -26.36
CA ARG A 169 -9.23 -0.73 -27.07
C ARG A 169 -7.81 -1.27 -26.90
N LEU A 170 -6.81 -0.42 -27.13
CA LEU A 170 -5.40 -0.76 -26.95
C LEU A 170 -5.13 -1.23 -25.51
N LEU A 171 -5.57 -0.47 -24.51
CA LEU A 171 -5.40 -0.86 -23.11
C LEU A 171 -6.08 -2.19 -22.78
N HIS A 172 -7.34 -2.35 -23.19
CA HIS A 172 -8.10 -3.58 -22.97
C HIS A 172 -7.41 -4.79 -23.63
N ASP A 173 -6.91 -4.63 -24.84
CA ASP A 173 -6.20 -5.69 -25.56
C ASP A 173 -4.89 -6.04 -24.84
N CYS A 174 -4.07 -5.06 -24.45
CA CYS A 174 -2.86 -5.30 -23.65
C CYS A 174 -3.15 -6.02 -22.32
N VAL A 175 -4.23 -5.65 -21.61
CA VAL A 175 -4.63 -6.34 -20.36
C VAL A 175 -4.98 -7.81 -20.64
N SER A 176 -5.73 -8.09 -21.71
CA SER A 176 -6.07 -9.46 -22.08
C SER A 176 -4.86 -10.28 -22.54
N ASP A 177 -3.89 -9.66 -23.22
CA ASP A 177 -2.61 -10.30 -23.58
C ASP A 177 -1.83 -10.72 -22.34
N VAL A 178 -1.67 -9.82 -21.36
CA VAL A 178 -0.95 -10.10 -20.12
C VAL A 178 -1.57 -11.29 -19.37
N PHE A 179 -2.91 -11.33 -19.25
CA PHE A 179 -3.56 -12.49 -18.63
C PHE A 179 -3.36 -13.77 -19.45
N ALA A 180 -3.50 -13.72 -20.78
CA ALA A 180 -3.36 -14.91 -21.62
C ALA A 180 -1.93 -15.49 -21.57
N GLU A 181 -0.90 -14.65 -21.68
CA GLU A 181 0.50 -15.05 -21.56
C GLU A 181 0.80 -15.72 -20.21
N LEU A 182 0.38 -15.09 -19.12
CA LEU A 182 0.64 -15.60 -17.77
C LEU A 182 -0.11 -16.91 -17.51
N LEU A 183 -1.35 -17.04 -17.99
CA LEU A 183 -2.12 -18.28 -17.85
C LEU A 183 -1.53 -19.43 -18.66
N ARG A 184 -1.02 -19.16 -19.87
CA ARG A 184 -0.31 -20.15 -20.68
C ARG A 184 0.94 -20.64 -19.96
N ALA A 185 1.77 -19.71 -19.45
CA ALA A 185 2.96 -20.06 -18.67
C ALA A 185 2.62 -20.83 -17.38
N ASP A 186 1.59 -20.41 -16.64
CA ASP A 186 1.11 -21.11 -15.44
C ASP A 186 0.67 -22.56 -15.76
N MET A 187 0.04 -22.77 -16.92
CA MET A 187 -0.35 -24.11 -17.37
C MET A 187 0.84 -24.98 -17.79
N GLU A 188 1.90 -24.40 -18.36
CA GLU A 188 3.15 -25.12 -18.62
C GLU A 188 3.76 -25.64 -17.32
N PHE A 189 3.85 -24.80 -16.28
CA PHE A 189 4.31 -25.23 -14.96
C PHE A 189 3.39 -26.27 -14.32
N TYR A 190 2.07 -26.11 -14.47
CA TYR A 190 1.10 -27.08 -13.98
C TYR A 190 1.31 -28.46 -14.61
N ASN A 191 1.45 -28.51 -15.94
CA ASN A 191 1.66 -29.75 -16.69
C ASN A 191 3.03 -30.39 -16.39
N ALA A 192 4.05 -29.58 -16.10
CA ALA A 192 5.36 -30.04 -15.68
C ALA A 192 5.43 -30.49 -14.21
N GLY A 193 4.37 -30.30 -13.42
CA GLY A 193 4.35 -30.58 -11.99
C GLY A 193 5.10 -29.56 -11.13
N GLU A 194 5.54 -28.44 -11.71
CA GLU A 194 6.30 -27.37 -11.05
C GLU A 194 5.35 -26.38 -10.33
N LEU A 195 4.49 -26.90 -9.45
CA LEU A 195 3.38 -26.14 -8.84
C LEU A 195 3.81 -24.89 -8.06
N TYR A 196 5.06 -24.82 -7.61
CA TYR A 196 5.62 -23.68 -6.87
C TYR A 196 5.96 -22.48 -7.76
N LYS A 197 6.04 -22.67 -9.09
CA LYS A 197 6.27 -21.60 -10.07
C LYS A 197 4.97 -20.96 -10.57
N ILE A 198 3.82 -21.57 -10.28
CA ILE A 198 2.50 -21.07 -10.70
C ILE A 198 2.24 -19.71 -10.03
N GLY A 199 1.96 -18.71 -10.85
CA GLY A 199 1.61 -17.36 -10.43
C GLY A 199 0.17 -17.24 -9.92
N LEU A 200 -0.21 -15.99 -9.60
CA LEU A 200 -1.57 -15.66 -9.14
C LEU A 200 -2.45 -15.10 -10.27
N ALA A 201 -2.05 -15.21 -11.54
CA ALA A 201 -2.82 -14.67 -12.66
C ALA A 201 -4.21 -15.31 -12.71
N SER A 202 -4.29 -16.64 -12.57
CA SER A 202 -5.55 -17.38 -12.50
C SER A 202 -6.49 -16.94 -11.38
N LYS A 203 -5.96 -16.52 -10.21
CA LYS A 203 -6.76 -16.00 -9.09
C LYS A 203 -7.52 -14.73 -9.47
N TRP A 204 -6.92 -13.89 -10.30
CA TRP A 204 -7.45 -12.56 -10.63
C TRP A 204 -8.07 -12.49 -12.02
N CYS A 205 -7.85 -13.49 -12.88
CA CYS A 205 -8.51 -13.59 -14.18
C CYS A 205 -10.04 -13.56 -13.99
N PRO A 206 -10.76 -12.67 -14.68
CA PRO A 206 -12.22 -12.63 -14.60
C PRO A 206 -12.84 -13.94 -15.05
N THR A 207 -13.73 -14.50 -14.23
CA THR A 207 -14.62 -15.58 -14.66
C THR A 207 -15.86 -14.99 -15.31
N LEU A 208 -16.51 -15.79 -16.15
CA LEU A 208 -17.82 -15.45 -16.72
C LEU A 208 -18.77 -14.97 -15.61
N ASP A 209 -19.43 -13.86 -15.84
CA ASP A 209 -20.39 -13.21 -14.93
C ASP A 209 -19.79 -12.69 -13.60
N SER A 210 -18.47 -12.65 -13.47
CA SER A 210 -17.81 -11.95 -12.35
C SER A 210 -18.10 -10.45 -12.40
N SER A 211 -17.86 -9.74 -11.29
CA SER A 211 -18.13 -8.29 -11.18
C SER A 211 -17.40 -7.49 -12.27
N TYR A 212 -16.12 -7.82 -12.50
CA TYR A 212 -15.34 -7.19 -13.57
C TYR A 212 -15.84 -7.63 -14.95
N ASP A 213 -16.05 -8.92 -15.19
CA ASP A 213 -16.51 -9.42 -16.49
C ASP A 213 -17.85 -8.80 -16.93
N LYS A 214 -18.80 -8.64 -16.01
CA LYS A 214 -20.08 -7.94 -16.28
C LYS A 214 -19.92 -6.50 -16.74
N SER A 215 -18.77 -5.89 -16.43
CA SER A 215 -18.49 -4.49 -16.71
C SER A 215 -17.50 -4.32 -17.84
N THR A 216 -16.55 -5.23 -18.04
CA THR A 216 -15.45 -5.09 -19.00
C THR A 216 -15.48 -6.14 -20.13
N LEU A 217 -16.28 -7.20 -20.00
CA LEU A 217 -16.33 -8.35 -20.93
C LEU A 217 -14.98 -9.08 -21.12
N MET A 218 -14.07 -8.91 -20.16
CA MET A 218 -12.69 -9.37 -20.26
C MET A 218 -12.53 -10.90 -20.33
N CYS A 219 -13.47 -11.68 -19.78
CA CYS A 219 -13.35 -13.15 -19.79
C CYS A 219 -13.33 -13.71 -21.20
N GLU A 220 -14.14 -13.15 -22.11
CA GLU A 220 -14.14 -13.57 -23.52
C GLU A 220 -12.82 -13.24 -24.21
N SER A 221 -12.33 -12.01 -24.02
CA SER A 221 -11.08 -11.52 -24.61
C SER A 221 -9.88 -12.36 -24.20
N VAL A 222 -9.75 -12.67 -22.90
CA VAL A 222 -8.71 -13.57 -22.40
C VAL A 222 -8.88 -14.97 -22.95
N ALA A 223 -10.11 -15.52 -22.97
CA ALA A 223 -10.35 -16.87 -23.46
C ALA A 223 -9.96 -17.04 -24.94
N ARG A 224 -10.31 -16.06 -25.79
CA ARG A 224 -9.93 -16.04 -27.21
C ARG A 224 -8.43 -15.99 -27.41
N LYS A 225 -7.68 -15.29 -26.55
CA LYS A 225 -6.21 -15.20 -26.61
C LYS A 225 -5.50 -16.42 -26.04
N VAL A 226 -6.11 -17.11 -25.07
CA VAL A 226 -5.58 -18.39 -24.57
C VAL A 226 -5.82 -19.50 -25.61
N PHE A 227 -6.97 -19.51 -26.28
CA PHE A 227 -7.37 -20.52 -27.27
C PHE A 227 -7.71 -19.91 -28.65
N PRO A 228 -6.74 -19.31 -29.36
CA PRO A 228 -6.97 -18.62 -30.62
C PRO A 228 -7.37 -19.59 -31.74
N ARG A 229 -8.23 -19.13 -32.66
CA ARG A 229 -8.76 -19.98 -33.75
C ARG A 229 -7.65 -20.53 -34.65
N GLU A 230 -6.58 -19.76 -34.79
CA GLU A 230 -5.43 -20.04 -35.65
C GLU A 230 -4.62 -21.24 -35.14
N GLU A 231 -4.59 -21.45 -33.81
CA GLU A 231 -3.83 -22.54 -33.18
C GLU A 231 -4.67 -23.82 -33.00
N PHE A 232 -6.01 -23.72 -32.99
CA PHE A 232 -6.92 -24.81 -32.65
C PHE A 232 -7.87 -25.16 -33.81
N ALA A 233 -7.56 -26.24 -34.52
CA ALA A 233 -8.33 -26.71 -35.69
C ALA A 233 -9.83 -26.92 -35.41
N GLU A 234 -10.20 -27.30 -34.18
CA GLU A 234 -11.58 -27.49 -33.74
C GLU A 234 -12.45 -26.22 -33.75
N TYR A 235 -11.84 -25.04 -33.96
CA TYR A 235 -12.54 -23.75 -34.03
C TYR A 235 -12.56 -23.13 -35.43
N GLN A 236 -11.94 -23.72 -36.45
CA GLN A 236 -11.85 -23.11 -37.78
C GLN A 236 -13.23 -22.86 -38.41
N ASP A 237 -14.13 -23.84 -38.32
CA ASP A 237 -15.48 -23.78 -38.93
C ASP A 237 -16.61 -23.46 -37.93
N VAL A 238 -16.27 -23.00 -36.73
CA VAL A 238 -17.26 -22.72 -35.67
C VAL A 238 -17.76 -21.28 -35.78
N GLU A 239 -19.08 -21.09 -35.76
CA GLU A 239 -19.70 -19.75 -35.72
C GLU A 239 -19.18 -18.91 -34.54
N GLU A 240 -19.05 -17.59 -34.70
CA GLU A 240 -18.53 -16.66 -33.67
C GLU A 240 -19.16 -16.83 -32.29
N ALA A 241 -20.48 -16.91 -32.20
CA ALA A 241 -21.18 -17.06 -30.93
C ALA A 241 -20.84 -18.40 -30.24
N HIS A 242 -20.75 -19.47 -31.01
CA HIS A 242 -20.41 -20.81 -30.54
C HIS A 242 -18.93 -20.91 -30.14
N TYR A 243 -18.04 -20.27 -30.89
CA TYR A 243 -16.61 -20.18 -30.55
C TYR A 243 -16.42 -19.45 -29.22
N ALA A 244 -17.00 -18.26 -29.07
CA ALA A 244 -16.94 -17.47 -27.84
C ALA A 244 -17.45 -18.26 -26.61
N TYR A 245 -18.55 -18.99 -26.76
CA TYR A 245 -19.06 -19.88 -25.72
C TYR A 245 -18.05 -20.97 -25.34
N ARG A 246 -17.53 -21.71 -26.34
CA ARG A 246 -16.60 -22.84 -26.12
C ARG A 246 -15.32 -22.39 -25.43
N VAL A 247 -14.67 -21.32 -25.90
CA VAL A 247 -13.39 -20.87 -25.31
C VAL A 247 -13.56 -20.37 -23.87
N ARG A 248 -14.68 -19.70 -23.54
CA ARG A 248 -14.96 -19.26 -22.17
C ARG A 248 -15.18 -20.45 -21.24
N GLU A 249 -15.90 -21.47 -21.71
CA GLU A 249 -16.11 -22.69 -20.94
C GLU A 249 -14.79 -23.45 -20.73
N ARG A 250 -13.97 -23.54 -21.79
CA ARG A 250 -12.65 -24.17 -21.77
C ARG A 250 -11.68 -23.47 -20.83
N LEU A 251 -11.59 -22.13 -20.90
CA LEU A 251 -10.79 -21.31 -19.97
C LEU A 251 -11.13 -21.64 -18.51
N ARG A 252 -12.42 -21.74 -18.18
CA ARG A 252 -12.82 -22.11 -16.83
C ARG A 252 -12.40 -23.54 -16.47
N LYS A 253 -12.74 -24.52 -17.30
CA LYS A 253 -12.61 -25.95 -16.97
C LYS A 253 -11.17 -26.46 -17.03
N GLU A 254 -10.42 -26.06 -18.06
CA GLU A 254 -9.10 -26.59 -18.37
C GLU A 254 -7.96 -25.74 -17.81
N VAL A 255 -8.21 -24.45 -17.50
CA VAL A 255 -7.16 -23.53 -17.01
C VAL A 255 -7.45 -23.07 -15.58
N LEU A 256 -8.54 -22.33 -15.36
CA LEU A 256 -8.77 -21.68 -14.06
C LEU A 256 -9.02 -22.70 -12.93
N VAL A 257 -9.86 -23.72 -13.15
CA VAL A 257 -10.16 -24.72 -12.12
C VAL A 257 -8.92 -25.54 -11.70
N PRO A 258 -8.10 -26.08 -12.62
CA PRO A 258 -6.86 -26.77 -12.24
C PRO A 258 -5.87 -25.86 -11.50
N LEU A 259 -5.65 -24.63 -11.98
CA LEU A 259 -4.73 -23.70 -11.35
C LEU A 259 -5.21 -23.26 -9.96
N HIS A 260 -6.51 -23.00 -9.77
CA HIS A 260 -7.08 -22.68 -8.45
C HIS A 260 -6.91 -23.81 -7.44
N LYS A 261 -7.01 -25.07 -7.88
CA LYS A 261 -6.73 -26.24 -7.04
C LYS A 261 -5.26 -26.33 -6.66
N ALA A 262 -4.34 -26.15 -7.61
CA ALA A 262 -2.90 -26.16 -7.33
C ALA A 262 -2.46 -25.05 -6.36
N LEU A 263 -3.10 -23.87 -6.47
CA LEU A 263 -2.84 -22.73 -5.59
C LEU A 263 -3.42 -22.89 -4.18
N GLU A 264 -4.32 -23.85 -3.96
CA GLU A 264 -5.00 -24.12 -2.69
C GLU A 264 -5.63 -22.85 -2.06
N LEU A 265 -6.34 -22.07 -2.90
CA LEU A 265 -6.95 -20.81 -2.48
C LEU A 265 -8.07 -21.06 -1.44
N PRO A 266 -8.15 -20.26 -0.34
CA PRO A 266 -9.16 -20.46 0.70
C PRO A 266 -10.59 -20.38 0.16
N GLU A 267 -10.83 -19.54 -0.87
CA GLU A 267 -12.12 -19.36 -1.51
C GLU A 267 -12.67 -20.68 -2.10
N VAL A 268 -11.79 -21.57 -2.60
CA VAL A 268 -12.18 -22.88 -3.16
C VAL A 268 -12.78 -23.78 -2.08
N TYR A 269 -12.16 -23.82 -0.89
CA TYR A 269 -12.62 -24.63 0.24
C TYR A 269 -13.88 -24.03 0.89
N ILE A 270 -13.91 -22.71 1.07
CA ILE A 270 -15.04 -21.98 1.66
C ILE A 270 -16.29 -22.17 0.80
N CYS A 271 -16.20 -22.00 -0.52
CA CYS A 271 -17.33 -22.18 -1.42
C CYS A 271 -17.81 -23.64 -1.49
N ALA A 272 -16.90 -24.61 -1.33
CA ALA A 272 -17.24 -26.03 -1.28
C ALA A 272 -17.71 -26.49 0.12
N ASN A 273 -17.74 -25.60 1.12
CA ASN A 273 -18.01 -25.90 2.52
C ASN A 273 -17.08 -27.00 3.10
N LYS A 274 -15.85 -27.10 2.59
CA LYS A 274 -14.81 -28.07 2.97
C LYS A 274 -13.81 -27.46 3.95
N TRP A 275 -14.29 -27.05 5.11
CA TRP A 275 -13.47 -26.36 6.13
C TRP A 275 -12.37 -27.26 6.69
N ASP A 276 -12.66 -28.55 6.84
CA ASP A 276 -11.77 -29.63 7.29
C ASP A 276 -10.50 -29.79 6.44
N GLN A 277 -10.53 -29.34 5.19
CA GLN A 277 -9.41 -29.44 4.24
C GLN A 277 -8.67 -28.12 4.02
N LEU A 278 -9.09 -27.01 4.64
CA LEU A 278 -8.51 -25.69 4.40
C LEU A 278 -7.06 -25.62 4.93
N PRO A 279 -6.06 -25.30 4.10
CA PRO A 279 -4.67 -25.23 4.51
C PRO A 279 -4.32 -23.84 5.07
N TYR A 280 -4.53 -23.63 6.37
CA TYR A 280 -4.31 -22.32 7.03
C TYR A 280 -2.92 -21.71 6.78
N LYS A 281 -1.87 -22.54 6.68
CA LYS A 281 -0.49 -22.10 6.39
C LYS A 281 -0.34 -21.38 5.04
N ARG A 282 -1.20 -21.69 4.05
CA ARG A 282 -1.17 -21.07 2.72
C ARG A 282 -2.08 -19.84 2.60
N VAL A 283 -2.87 -19.54 3.64
CA VAL A 283 -3.79 -18.40 3.61
C VAL A 283 -2.99 -17.09 3.65
N ALA A 284 -3.15 -16.27 2.61
CA ALA A 284 -2.53 -14.96 2.52
C ALA A 284 -3.01 -14.02 3.64
N SER A 285 -2.20 -13.03 4.01
CA SER A 285 -2.45 -12.14 5.15
C SER A 285 -3.78 -11.37 5.07
N VAL A 286 -4.11 -10.87 3.88
CA VAL A 286 -5.37 -10.15 3.61
C VAL A 286 -6.58 -11.10 3.69
N SER A 287 -6.45 -12.31 3.14
CA SER A 287 -7.48 -13.35 3.26
C SER A 287 -7.69 -13.76 4.71
N MET A 288 -6.61 -13.87 5.50
CA MET A 288 -6.69 -14.15 6.93
C MET A 288 -7.48 -13.08 7.68
N LYS A 289 -7.16 -11.80 7.46
CA LYS A 289 -7.90 -10.66 8.03
C LYS A 289 -9.38 -10.68 7.63
N THR A 290 -9.67 -11.00 6.38
CA THR A 290 -11.03 -10.97 5.81
C THR A 290 -11.91 -12.11 6.31
N TYR A 291 -11.37 -13.34 6.33
CA TYR A 291 -12.12 -14.55 6.61
C TYR A 291 -12.00 -15.05 8.05
N LYS A 292 -11.21 -14.40 8.92
CA LYS A 292 -11.05 -14.80 10.34
C LYS A 292 -12.35 -15.13 11.05
N LYS A 293 -13.40 -14.31 10.86
CA LYS A 293 -14.71 -14.51 11.50
C LYS A 293 -15.39 -15.79 11.02
N LEU A 294 -15.17 -16.17 9.76
CA LEU A 294 -15.69 -17.43 9.21
C LEU A 294 -14.90 -18.63 9.73
N PHE A 295 -13.58 -18.52 9.87
CA PHE A 295 -12.74 -19.58 10.45
C PHE A 295 -13.18 -19.92 11.87
N TYR A 296 -13.31 -18.92 12.75
CA TYR A 296 -13.84 -19.14 14.11
C TYR A 296 -15.27 -19.68 14.13
N LYS A 297 -16.09 -19.34 13.13
CA LYS A 297 -17.49 -19.79 13.07
C LYS A 297 -17.62 -21.25 12.62
N HIS A 298 -16.79 -21.69 11.67
CA HIS A 298 -16.98 -22.97 10.97
C HIS A 298 -15.91 -24.02 11.30
N ASP A 299 -14.74 -23.62 11.82
CA ASP A 299 -13.60 -24.52 12.07
C ASP A 299 -12.72 -24.01 13.23
N LYS A 300 -13.38 -23.70 14.35
CA LYS A 300 -12.75 -23.06 15.53
C LYS A 300 -11.54 -23.84 16.05
N GLU A 301 -11.71 -25.13 16.30
CA GLU A 301 -10.70 -25.97 16.97
C GLU A 301 -9.40 -26.07 16.17
N ARG A 302 -9.48 -26.39 14.87
CA ARG A 302 -8.29 -26.46 14.00
C ARG A 302 -7.65 -25.09 13.80
N PHE A 303 -8.44 -24.03 13.78
CA PHE A 303 -7.93 -22.68 13.65
C PHE A 303 -7.15 -22.25 14.91
N GLU A 304 -7.70 -22.49 16.09
CA GLU A 304 -7.00 -22.25 17.37
C GLU A 304 -5.72 -23.08 17.48
N GLU A 305 -5.76 -24.37 17.12
CA GLU A 305 -4.57 -25.24 17.08
C GLU A 305 -3.51 -24.70 16.10
N TYR A 306 -3.94 -24.18 14.94
CA TYR A 306 -3.04 -23.53 14.00
C TYR A 306 -2.39 -22.28 14.59
N LEU A 307 -3.15 -21.42 15.27
CA LEU A 307 -2.61 -20.21 15.91
C LEU A 307 -1.60 -20.57 17.02
N ASP A 308 -1.86 -21.62 17.80
CA ASP A 308 -0.92 -22.10 18.81
C ASP A 308 0.36 -22.70 18.21
N LYS A 309 0.25 -23.39 17.06
CA LYS A 309 1.42 -23.80 16.27
C LYS A 309 2.22 -22.60 15.77
N VAL A 310 1.57 -21.49 15.40
CA VAL A 310 2.25 -20.25 15.01
C VAL A 310 2.93 -19.59 16.21
N LYS A 311 2.27 -19.49 17.38
CA LYS A 311 2.86 -18.94 18.62
C LYS A 311 4.11 -19.71 19.06
N SER A 312 4.06 -21.04 18.97
CA SER A 312 5.18 -21.92 19.33
C SER A 312 6.27 -22.02 18.25
N GLY A 313 6.14 -21.29 17.13
CA GLY A 313 7.13 -21.29 16.04
C GLY A 313 7.11 -22.54 15.15
N LYS A 314 6.16 -23.46 15.35
CA LYS A 314 5.98 -24.68 14.53
C LYS A 314 5.30 -24.43 13.19
N SER A 315 4.66 -23.27 13.02
CA SER A 315 4.00 -22.84 11.79
C SER A 315 4.24 -21.34 11.56
N THR A 316 3.84 -20.84 10.39
CA THR A 316 4.00 -19.44 10.00
C THR A 316 2.67 -18.85 9.55
N ILE A 317 2.42 -17.60 9.91
CA ILE A 317 1.30 -16.80 9.40
C ILE A 317 1.81 -15.77 8.38
N ALA A 318 1.04 -15.50 7.34
CA ALA A 318 1.38 -14.43 6.41
C ALA A 318 1.07 -13.06 7.01
N ALA A 319 2.02 -12.11 6.89
CA ALA A 319 1.85 -10.71 7.30
C ALA A 319 2.25 -9.69 6.21
N GLY A 320 3.02 -10.10 5.20
CA GLY A 320 3.71 -9.19 4.28
C GLY A 320 2.82 -8.15 3.57
N ALA A 321 1.60 -8.51 3.16
CA ALA A 321 0.72 -7.59 2.43
C ALA A 321 -0.14 -6.65 3.32
N LEU A 322 -0.09 -6.79 4.65
CA LEU A 322 -0.80 -5.88 5.57
C LEU A 322 0.10 -4.68 5.93
N LEU A 323 -0.52 -3.52 6.08
CA LEU A 323 0.17 -2.34 6.61
C LEU A 323 0.17 -2.34 8.16
N PRO A 324 1.15 -1.73 8.84
CA PRO A 324 1.23 -1.74 10.30
C PRO A 324 -0.05 -1.23 10.98
N HIS A 325 -0.57 -0.09 10.49
CA HIS A 325 -1.79 0.51 11.02
C HIS A 325 -3.04 -0.37 10.83
N GLU A 326 -3.05 -1.22 9.80
CA GLU A 326 -4.15 -2.16 9.55
C GLU A 326 -4.16 -3.33 10.53
N ILE A 327 -2.97 -3.74 11.00
CA ILE A 327 -2.82 -4.79 12.02
C ILE A 327 -3.30 -4.25 13.35
N ILE A 328 -2.83 -3.08 13.79
CA ILE A 328 -3.23 -2.51 15.09
C ILE A 328 -4.73 -2.18 15.12
N ARG A 329 -5.34 -1.74 14.00
CA ARG A 329 -6.79 -1.50 13.92
C ARG A 329 -7.60 -2.76 14.17
N SER A 330 -7.05 -3.92 13.81
CA SER A 330 -7.72 -5.21 14.02
C SER A 330 -7.74 -5.68 15.48
N LEU A 331 -6.99 -5.02 16.38
CA LEU A 331 -7.04 -5.25 17.83
C LEU A 331 -8.40 -4.90 18.44
N GLY A 332 -9.12 -3.93 17.86
CA GLY A 332 -10.44 -3.52 18.35
C GLY A 332 -11.58 -4.50 18.02
N ASP A 333 -11.32 -5.52 17.19
CA ASP A 333 -12.30 -6.56 16.89
C ASP A 333 -12.30 -7.63 17.99
N GLY A 334 -13.43 -8.01 18.59
CA GLY A 334 -13.46 -8.97 19.73
C GLY A 334 -12.78 -10.35 19.54
N THR A 335 -12.47 -10.76 18.30
CA THR A 335 -11.69 -11.99 17.98
C THR A 335 -10.40 -11.69 17.20
N GLY A 336 -10.01 -10.42 17.10
CA GLY A 336 -8.87 -9.93 16.34
C GLY A 336 -7.50 -9.88 17.05
N PRO A 337 -7.42 -9.67 18.39
CA PRO A 337 -6.13 -9.44 19.06
C PRO A 337 -5.08 -10.51 18.78
N GLU A 338 -5.44 -11.78 18.93
CA GLU A 338 -4.49 -12.88 18.78
C GLU A 338 -3.87 -12.96 17.38
N VAL A 339 -4.69 -12.86 16.33
CA VAL A 339 -4.21 -12.87 14.95
C VAL A 339 -3.36 -11.63 14.67
N ALA A 340 -3.75 -10.47 15.21
CA ALA A 340 -3.02 -9.22 15.03
C ALA A 340 -1.63 -9.27 15.66
N GLU A 341 -1.52 -9.78 16.90
CA GLU A 341 -0.24 -9.99 17.60
C GLU A 341 0.71 -10.88 16.79
N LEU A 342 0.20 -12.01 16.30
CA LEU A 342 0.98 -12.94 15.49
C LEU A 342 1.43 -12.34 14.15
N GLN A 343 0.55 -11.58 13.49
CA GLN A 343 0.88 -10.89 12.25
C GLN A 343 1.88 -9.75 12.47
N TRP A 344 1.76 -9.02 13.57
CA TRP A 344 2.69 -7.97 13.97
C TRP A 344 4.09 -8.54 14.21
N LYS A 345 4.18 -9.55 15.08
CA LYS A 345 5.45 -10.23 15.38
C LYS A 345 6.12 -10.74 14.11
N ARG A 346 5.35 -11.40 13.23
CA ARG A 346 5.88 -11.87 11.94
C ARG A 346 6.40 -10.74 11.07
N MET A 347 5.69 -9.61 11.00
CA MET A 347 6.09 -8.45 10.21
C MET A 347 7.41 -7.85 10.72
N VAL A 348 7.55 -7.71 12.04
CA VAL A 348 8.79 -7.23 12.68
C VAL A 348 9.93 -8.21 12.42
N ASP A 349 9.72 -9.51 12.60
CA ASP A 349 10.71 -10.55 12.34
C ASP A 349 11.18 -10.55 10.87
N ASP A 350 10.26 -10.39 9.92
CA ASP A 350 10.57 -10.37 8.49
C ASP A 350 11.37 -9.12 8.09
N LEU A 351 11.12 -7.97 8.73
CA LEU A 351 11.92 -6.76 8.53
C LEU A 351 13.29 -6.88 9.21
N ALA A 352 13.34 -7.39 10.44
CA ALA A 352 14.59 -7.60 11.18
C ALA A 352 15.55 -8.57 10.47
N LYS A 353 15.03 -9.52 9.67
CA LYS A 353 15.84 -10.39 8.81
C LYS A 353 16.48 -9.69 7.62
N LYS A 354 15.88 -8.61 7.13
CA LYS A 354 16.44 -7.79 6.03
C LYS A 354 17.54 -6.85 6.53
N GLY A 355 17.55 -6.56 7.83
CA GLY A 355 18.50 -5.67 8.47
C GLY A 355 17.90 -5.11 9.76
N LYS A 356 18.71 -4.43 10.56
CA LYS A 356 18.26 -3.73 11.77
C LYS A 356 18.47 -2.23 11.61
N LEU A 357 17.62 -1.44 12.24
CA LEU A 357 17.81 0.00 12.29
C LEU A 357 18.88 0.33 13.34
N ARG A 358 20.07 0.71 12.87
CA ARG A 358 21.17 1.10 13.75
C ARG A 358 20.89 2.46 14.36
N ASN A 359 20.76 2.51 15.68
CA ASN A 359 20.53 3.72 16.48
C ASN A 359 19.48 4.68 15.89
N CYS A 360 18.30 4.18 15.59
CA CYS A 360 17.19 5.00 15.10
C CYS A 360 16.20 5.31 16.22
N MET A 361 15.51 6.44 16.09
CA MET A 361 14.46 6.83 17.02
C MET A 361 13.29 7.49 16.30
N ALA A 362 12.09 7.23 16.80
CA ALA A 362 10.86 7.81 16.28
C ALA A 362 10.37 8.97 17.15
N ILE A 363 9.84 9.99 16.47
CA ILE A 363 9.04 11.08 17.02
C ILE A 363 7.64 10.90 16.45
N CYS A 364 6.68 10.64 17.33
CA CYS A 364 5.32 10.31 16.94
C CYS A 364 4.37 11.47 17.21
N ASP A 365 3.84 12.05 16.15
CA ASP A 365 2.76 13.02 16.26
C ASP A 365 1.42 12.31 16.47
N VAL A 366 0.81 12.59 17.63
CA VAL A 366 -0.51 12.11 18.04
C VAL A 366 -1.46 13.28 18.33
N SER A 367 -1.20 14.43 17.72
CA SER A 367 -2.00 15.64 17.86
C SER A 367 -3.40 15.53 17.25
N ALA A 368 -4.24 16.52 17.53
CA ALA A 368 -5.60 16.56 17.02
C ALA A 368 -5.69 16.56 15.47
N SER A 369 -4.75 17.19 14.76
CA SER A 369 -4.73 17.17 13.28
C SER A 369 -4.46 15.77 12.73
N MET A 370 -3.73 14.93 13.48
CA MET A 370 -3.47 13.53 13.13
C MET A 370 -4.68 12.61 13.32
N THR A 371 -5.77 13.08 13.93
CA THR A 371 -6.97 12.27 14.22
C THR A 371 -7.43 11.42 13.02
N GLY A 372 -7.72 10.15 13.29
CA GLY A 372 -8.18 9.19 12.30
C GLY A 372 -7.07 8.23 11.86
N THR A 373 -6.95 7.97 10.56
CA THR A 373 -5.94 7.04 10.04
C THR A 373 -4.50 7.53 10.22
N PRO A 374 -4.15 8.82 10.02
CA PRO A 374 -2.77 9.29 10.20
C PRO A 374 -2.19 9.03 11.59
N MET A 375 -2.97 9.24 12.67
CA MET A 375 -2.55 8.93 14.04
C MET A 375 -2.28 7.43 14.23
N GLU A 376 -3.15 6.55 13.73
CA GLU A 376 -2.92 5.11 13.77
C GLU A 376 -1.65 4.71 13.00
N VAL A 377 -1.33 5.42 11.91
CA VAL A 377 -0.09 5.20 11.16
C VAL A 377 1.13 5.69 11.94
N SER A 378 1.06 6.87 12.54
CA SER A 378 2.12 7.44 13.40
C SER A 378 2.44 6.49 14.55
N VAL A 379 1.42 6.02 15.28
CA VAL A 379 1.56 5.04 16.37
C VAL A 379 2.17 3.74 15.87
N ALA A 380 1.69 3.19 14.76
CA ALA A 380 2.18 1.91 14.24
C ALA A 380 3.62 2.01 13.73
N LEU A 381 3.96 3.03 12.93
CA LEU A 381 5.32 3.20 12.42
C LEU A 381 6.29 3.54 13.56
N GLY A 382 5.87 4.38 14.51
CA GLY A 382 6.65 4.69 15.70
C GLY A 382 7.03 3.44 16.51
N LEU A 383 6.04 2.59 16.79
CA LEU A 383 6.29 1.31 17.47
C LEU A 383 7.19 0.40 16.63
N LEU A 384 6.99 0.35 15.31
CA LEU A 384 7.80 -0.47 14.41
C LEU A 384 9.27 -0.04 14.41
N ILE A 385 9.55 1.26 14.31
CA ILE A 385 10.92 1.79 14.41
C ILE A 385 11.51 1.43 15.78
N SER A 386 10.75 1.63 16.86
CA SER A 386 11.22 1.34 18.21
C SER A 386 11.57 -0.14 18.44
N GLU A 387 10.82 -1.08 17.85
CA GLU A 387 11.09 -2.51 17.95
C GLU A 387 12.22 -3.00 17.03
N LEU A 388 12.42 -2.34 15.88
CA LEU A 388 13.51 -2.62 14.93
C LEU A 388 14.84 -1.97 15.30
N SER A 389 14.80 -0.94 16.15
CA SER A 389 16.00 -0.26 16.66
C SER A 389 16.83 -1.18 17.57
N GLU A 390 18.15 -0.97 17.53
CA GLU A 390 19.10 -1.65 18.41
C GLU A 390 19.18 -0.99 19.81
N GLU A 391 19.70 -1.76 20.77
CA GLU A 391 20.07 -1.21 22.09
C GLU A 391 21.14 -0.12 21.92
N PRO A 392 21.08 1.00 22.69
CA PRO A 392 20.23 1.24 23.86
C PRO A 392 18.89 1.94 23.56
N TRP A 393 18.51 2.08 22.29
CA TRP A 393 17.35 2.88 21.87
C TRP A 393 16.08 2.06 21.62
N LYS A 394 16.22 0.74 21.58
CA LYS A 394 15.12 -0.20 21.45
C LYS A 394 14.04 0.06 22.50
N GLY A 395 12.77 0.01 22.07
CA GLY A 395 11.63 0.21 22.96
C GLY A 395 11.46 1.65 23.47
N LYS A 396 12.22 2.62 22.94
CA LYS A 396 12.11 4.04 23.29
C LYS A 396 11.58 4.88 22.13
N LEU A 397 10.97 6.01 22.46
CA LEU A 397 10.53 7.04 21.51
C LEU A 397 10.52 8.43 22.16
N ILE A 398 10.38 9.48 21.34
CA ILE A 398 10.24 10.87 21.79
C ILE A 398 8.85 11.41 21.46
N THR A 399 8.25 12.16 22.39
CA THR A 399 6.94 12.81 22.16
C THR A 399 7.03 13.99 21.19
N PHE A 400 5.98 14.18 20.41
CA PHE A 400 5.79 15.37 19.58
C PHE A 400 5.19 16.51 20.43
N SER A 401 6.07 17.29 21.08
CA SER A 401 5.70 18.33 22.04
C SER A 401 6.70 19.48 22.06
N THR A 402 6.26 20.65 22.51
CA THR A 402 7.13 21.81 22.77
C THR A 402 8.11 21.52 23.91
N SER A 403 7.83 20.50 24.72
CA SER A 403 8.69 19.95 25.78
C SER A 403 8.87 18.44 25.54
N PRO A 404 9.77 18.04 24.62
CA PRO A 404 9.88 16.65 24.20
C PRO A 404 10.46 15.78 25.32
N GLU A 405 9.80 14.64 25.57
CA GLU A 405 10.18 13.67 26.60
C GLU A 405 10.56 12.32 26.00
N PHE A 406 11.52 11.65 26.65
CA PHE A 406 11.88 10.27 26.32
C PHE A 406 10.96 9.33 27.07
N HIS A 407 10.25 8.49 26.33
CA HIS A 407 9.43 7.44 26.90
C HIS A 407 9.98 6.07 26.53
N GLU A 408 10.00 5.18 27.52
CA GLU A 408 10.15 3.74 27.32
C GLU A 408 8.74 3.15 27.17
N ILE A 409 8.50 2.45 26.06
CA ILE A 409 7.18 1.92 25.73
C ILE A 409 6.84 0.81 26.72
N GLY A 410 5.86 1.08 27.58
CA GLY A 410 5.37 0.11 28.55
C GLY A 410 4.40 -0.92 27.93
N GLY A 411 4.47 -2.16 28.43
CA GLY A 411 3.47 -3.20 28.19
C GLY A 411 3.93 -4.38 27.33
N ASP A 412 3.31 -5.54 27.57
CA ASP A 412 3.70 -6.82 26.95
C ASP A 412 2.96 -7.15 25.65
N SER A 413 1.78 -6.55 25.41
CA SER A 413 0.95 -6.80 24.23
C SER A 413 1.00 -5.64 23.25
N LEU A 414 0.79 -5.90 21.97
CA LEU A 414 0.62 -4.85 20.95
C LEU A 414 -0.50 -3.87 21.35
N LEU A 415 -1.56 -4.36 21.99
CA LEU A 415 -2.63 -3.50 22.50
C LEU A 415 -2.15 -2.54 23.59
N SER A 416 -1.40 -3.02 24.60
CA SER A 416 -0.90 -2.14 25.66
C SER A 416 0.14 -1.17 25.13
N LYS A 417 1.07 -1.63 24.28
CA LYS A 417 2.10 -0.77 23.66
C LYS A 417 1.48 0.34 22.80
N THR A 418 0.53 -0.01 21.93
CA THR A 418 -0.12 1.01 21.08
C THR A 418 -1.01 1.95 21.89
N SER A 419 -1.65 1.48 22.96
CA SER A 419 -2.43 2.34 23.86
C SER A 419 -1.52 3.32 24.61
N PHE A 420 -0.34 2.87 25.06
CA PHE A 420 0.65 3.73 25.69
C PHE A 420 1.04 4.90 24.78
N ILE A 421 1.35 4.64 23.51
CA ILE A 421 1.70 5.71 22.54
C ILE A 421 0.52 6.65 22.27
N ARG A 422 -0.72 6.12 22.16
CA ARG A 422 -1.92 6.95 21.95
C ARG A 422 -2.22 7.90 23.11
N MET A 423 -1.82 7.53 24.33
CA MET A 423 -2.08 8.29 25.55
C MET A 423 -0.94 9.24 25.94
N MET A 424 0.13 9.33 25.13
CA MET A 424 1.22 10.24 25.41
C MET A 424 0.78 11.69 25.33
N ASP A 425 1.35 12.51 26.19
CA ASP A 425 1.13 13.94 26.17
C ASP A 425 1.68 14.54 24.88
N TRP A 426 0.86 15.34 24.21
CA TRP A 426 1.21 16.11 23.03
C TRP A 426 0.75 17.55 23.22
N ASP A 427 1.56 18.50 22.74
CA ASP A 427 1.34 19.95 22.92
C ASP A 427 1.18 20.68 21.58
N GLY A 428 0.84 19.94 20.53
CA GLY A 428 0.45 20.45 19.21
C GLY A 428 1.60 20.90 18.31
N ASN A 429 2.81 21.06 18.84
CA ASN A 429 4.00 21.47 18.09
C ASN A 429 5.25 20.76 18.63
N THR A 430 6.33 20.73 17.86
CA THR A 430 7.63 20.14 18.27
C THR A 430 8.77 21.13 18.11
N ASP A 431 9.60 21.27 19.14
CA ASP A 431 10.84 22.04 19.09
C ASP A 431 12.04 21.10 18.87
N PHE A 432 12.57 21.07 17.64
CA PHE A 432 13.69 20.18 17.30
C PHE A 432 14.96 20.53 18.09
N GLN A 433 15.23 21.80 18.42
CA GLN A 433 16.41 22.15 19.23
C GLN A 433 16.35 21.42 20.58
N LYS A 434 15.17 21.38 21.22
CA LYS A 434 14.98 20.66 22.48
C LYS A 434 15.06 19.15 22.32
N VAL A 435 14.56 18.59 21.21
CA VAL A 435 14.72 17.16 20.89
C VAL A 435 16.21 16.80 20.87
N PHE A 436 17.03 17.57 20.12
CA PHE A 436 18.47 17.35 20.04
C PHE A 436 19.18 17.57 21.38
N ASP A 437 18.78 18.59 22.15
CA ASP A 437 19.30 18.82 23.50
C ASP A 437 19.02 17.63 24.42
N ARG A 438 17.82 17.07 24.36
CA ARG A 438 17.44 15.91 25.17
C ARG A 438 18.18 14.65 24.76
N ILE A 439 18.41 14.44 23.46
CA ILE A 439 19.26 13.35 22.97
C ILE A 439 20.68 13.49 23.53
N LEU A 440 21.25 14.70 23.49
CA LEU A 440 22.57 14.97 24.07
C LEU A 440 22.60 14.73 25.58
N GLU A 441 21.58 15.14 26.33
CA GLU A 441 21.48 14.90 27.77
C GLU A 441 21.48 13.40 28.10
N VAL A 442 20.71 12.61 27.34
CA VAL A 442 20.67 11.15 27.51
C VAL A 442 22.01 10.53 27.13
N ALA A 443 22.62 10.96 26.03
CA ALA A 443 23.91 10.45 25.57
C ALA A 443 25.06 10.73 26.55
N VAL A 444 25.14 11.95 27.07
CA VAL A 444 26.16 12.34 28.06
C VAL A 444 25.94 11.62 29.39
N ARG A 445 24.71 11.55 29.88
CA ARG A 445 24.37 10.84 31.13
C ARG A 445 24.62 9.33 31.02
N GLY A 446 24.34 8.74 29.87
CA GLY A 446 24.60 7.33 29.58
C GLY A 446 26.05 7.01 29.24
N SER A 447 26.93 8.02 29.15
CA SER A 447 28.32 7.88 28.67
C SER A 447 28.40 7.13 27.33
N LEU A 448 27.48 7.43 26.41
CA LEU A 448 27.38 6.75 25.13
C LEU A 448 28.55 7.12 24.22
N GLY A 449 29.12 6.12 23.55
CA GLY A 449 30.09 6.33 22.47
C GLY A 449 29.42 6.87 21.21
N GLU A 450 30.22 7.39 20.28
CA GLU A 450 29.73 7.92 18.99
C GLU A 450 28.96 6.87 18.18
N GLU A 451 29.41 5.61 18.22
CA GLU A 451 28.74 4.47 17.57
C GLU A 451 27.42 4.07 18.23
N GLN A 452 27.13 4.54 19.45
CA GLN A 452 25.85 4.32 20.13
C GLN A 452 24.93 5.53 19.99
N MET A 453 25.40 6.63 19.40
CA MET A 453 24.60 7.84 19.23
C MET A 453 23.50 7.60 18.18
N ILE A 454 22.35 8.25 18.37
CA ILE A 454 21.27 8.22 17.40
C ILE A 454 21.79 8.70 16.04
N LYS A 455 21.65 7.86 15.02
CA LYS A 455 22.06 8.16 13.64
C LYS A 455 20.92 8.79 12.84
N THR A 456 19.68 8.35 13.09
CA THR A 456 18.51 8.76 12.31
C THR A 456 17.29 8.98 13.20
N LEU A 457 16.62 10.12 13.01
CA LEU A 457 15.36 10.48 13.64
C LEU A 457 14.23 10.42 12.61
N PHE A 458 13.22 9.59 12.87
CA PHE A 458 12.01 9.51 12.07
C PHE A 458 10.94 10.41 12.67
N VAL A 459 10.45 11.38 11.90
CA VAL A 459 9.40 12.32 12.33
C VAL A 459 8.12 11.97 11.59
N PHE A 460 7.18 11.35 12.29
CA PHE A 460 5.87 10.99 11.75
C PHE A 460 4.86 12.07 12.09
N SER A 461 4.46 12.89 11.12
CA SER A 461 3.57 14.06 11.33
C SER A 461 2.87 14.47 10.01
N ASP A 462 1.97 15.44 10.08
CA ASP A 462 1.33 16.11 8.94
C ASP A 462 2.17 17.25 8.34
N MET A 463 3.35 17.49 8.90
CA MET A 463 4.33 18.51 8.48
C MET A 463 3.88 19.96 8.74
N GLU A 464 2.82 20.19 9.51
CA GLU A 464 2.33 21.53 9.85
C GLU A 464 3.06 22.14 11.06
N PHE A 465 4.39 22.25 10.99
CA PHE A 465 5.16 22.79 12.10
C PHE A 465 4.90 24.28 12.35
N ASP A 466 4.56 24.69 13.57
CA ASP A 466 4.23 26.09 13.92
C ASP A 466 5.49 26.91 14.27
N GLN A 467 6.43 26.26 14.97
CA GLN A 467 7.69 26.82 15.45
C GLN A 467 8.74 25.72 15.68
N ALA A 468 9.01 24.91 14.66
CA ALA A 468 10.09 23.91 14.71
C ALA A 468 11.49 24.53 14.86
N SER A 469 11.61 25.85 14.63
CA SER A 469 12.86 26.59 14.51
C SER A 469 12.62 28.02 14.98
N THR A 470 13.38 28.51 15.97
CA THR A 470 13.36 29.93 16.38
C THR A 470 14.08 30.84 15.38
N SER A 471 14.85 30.25 14.46
CA SER A 471 15.50 30.96 13.36
C SER A 471 14.60 31.00 12.11
N ARG A 472 14.93 31.86 11.13
CA ARG A 472 14.18 31.93 9.85
C ARG A 472 14.62 30.87 8.84
N SER A 473 15.56 29.97 9.19
CA SER A 473 16.17 29.00 8.26
C SER A 473 16.68 27.74 8.99
N TRP A 474 16.27 26.55 8.54
CA TRP A 474 16.78 25.24 9.00
C TRP A 474 18.31 25.15 9.06
N GLU A 475 19.01 25.75 8.09
CA GLU A 475 20.47 25.75 8.02
C GLU A 475 21.12 26.40 9.25
N THR A 476 20.53 27.49 9.77
CA THR A 476 21.02 28.16 10.97
C THR A 476 20.80 27.30 12.22
N ASP A 477 19.66 26.61 12.30
CA ASP A 477 19.35 25.71 13.42
C ASP A 477 20.22 24.45 13.43
N TYR A 478 20.45 23.85 12.26
CA TYR A 478 21.34 22.71 12.10
C TYR A 478 22.78 23.06 12.48
N GLN A 479 23.27 24.26 12.11
CA GLN A 479 24.59 24.74 12.55
C GLN A 479 24.68 24.96 14.06
N VAL A 480 23.59 25.34 14.73
CA VAL A 480 23.54 25.42 16.20
C VAL A 480 23.60 24.02 16.82
N ILE A 481 22.85 23.06 16.28
CA ILE A 481 22.86 21.66 16.73
C ILE A 481 24.27 21.06 16.56
N LEU A 482 24.90 21.23 15.40
CA LEU A 482 26.27 20.80 15.13
C LEU A 482 27.26 21.35 16.18
N ARG A 483 27.15 22.63 16.53
CA ARG A 483 28.00 23.25 17.54
C ARG A 483 27.78 22.63 18.93
N LYS A 484 26.53 22.37 19.31
CA LYS A 484 26.19 21.73 20.59
C LYS A 484 26.75 20.31 20.68
N PHE A 485 26.61 19.52 19.62
CA PHE A 485 27.13 18.15 19.53
C PHE A 485 28.65 18.11 19.62
N ARG A 486 29.35 18.93 18.83
CA ARG A 486 30.81 19.03 18.86
C ARG A 486 31.34 19.42 20.23
N LYS A 487 30.67 20.36 20.91
CA LYS A 487 31.03 20.78 22.29
C LYS A 487 30.94 19.63 23.30
N LYS A 488 30.10 18.63 23.04
CA LYS A 488 29.92 17.43 23.88
C LYS A 488 30.76 16.23 23.40
N GLY A 489 31.60 16.40 22.37
CA GLY A 489 32.51 15.37 21.88
C GLY A 489 31.98 14.48 20.75
N PHE A 490 30.79 14.77 20.22
CA PHE A 490 30.21 14.03 19.09
C PHE A 490 30.51 14.75 17.76
N GLN A 491 31.03 14.04 16.76
CA GLN A 491 31.29 14.64 15.44
C GLN A 491 30.07 14.55 14.52
N LYS A 492 29.29 13.48 14.66
CA LYS A 492 28.07 13.24 13.88
C LYS A 492 26.83 13.74 14.61
N VAL A 493 25.88 14.29 13.84
CA VAL A 493 24.55 14.70 14.30
C VAL A 493 23.52 13.75 13.70
N PRO A 494 22.47 13.36 14.44
CA PRO A 494 21.38 12.57 13.90
C PRO A 494 20.78 13.23 12.64
N GLN A 495 20.62 12.43 11.60
CA GLN A 495 19.93 12.81 10.38
C GLN A 495 18.42 12.72 10.58
N ILE A 496 17.63 13.46 9.80
CA ILE A 496 16.17 13.53 9.99
C ILE A 496 15.44 12.97 8.78
N VAL A 497 14.47 12.10 9.02
CA VAL A 497 13.52 11.62 8.03
C VAL A 497 12.17 12.23 8.35
N PHE A 498 11.77 13.23 7.56
CA PHE A 498 10.42 13.79 7.63
C PHE A 498 9.48 12.86 6.88
N TRP A 499 8.50 12.30 7.59
CA TRP A 499 7.56 11.34 7.06
C TRP A 499 6.15 11.92 7.10
N ASN A 500 5.70 12.42 5.95
CA ASN A 500 4.39 13.04 5.83
C ASN A 500 3.25 12.02 5.81
N LEU A 501 2.29 12.19 6.72
CA LEU A 501 1.15 11.30 6.92
C LEU A 501 -0.20 11.93 6.53
N ARG A 502 -0.22 13.20 6.11
CA ARG A 502 -1.44 13.93 5.77
C ARG A 502 -1.18 14.95 4.66
N ASN A 503 -2.18 15.20 3.82
CA ASN A 503 -2.06 16.18 2.76
C ASN A 503 -1.76 17.57 3.35
N SER A 504 -0.62 18.15 2.97
CA SER A 504 -0.16 19.45 3.45
C SER A 504 0.53 20.21 2.33
N LYS A 505 0.55 21.54 2.41
CA LYS A 505 1.31 22.40 1.50
C LYS A 505 2.74 22.65 1.99
N ALA A 506 3.06 22.22 3.21
CA ALA A 506 4.32 22.51 3.87
C ALA A 506 5.44 21.61 3.34
N THR A 507 6.52 22.22 2.86
CA THR A 507 7.74 21.51 2.47
C THR A 507 8.85 21.88 3.47
N PRO A 508 9.30 20.95 4.34
CA PRO A 508 10.24 21.28 5.41
C PRO A 508 11.59 21.79 4.90
N VAL A 509 12.11 21.23 3.81
CA VAL A 509 13.46 21.48 3.29
C VAL A 509 13.51 21.46 1.75
N PRO A 510 14.49 22.11 1.11
CA PRO A 510 14.73 21.97 -0.33
C PRO A 510 15.29 20.58 -0.70
N SER A 511 15.26 20.24 -1.98
CA SER A 511 15.62 18.89 -2.47
C SER A 511 17.10 18.52 -2.23
N THR A 512 17.97 19.52 -2.12
CA THR A 512 19.43 19.34 -1.96
C THR A 512 19.88 19.34 -0.50
N GLN A 513 18.98 19.46 0.48
CA GLN A 513 19.34 19.57 1.89
C GLN A 513 20.02 18.28 2.39
N GLU A 514 21.29 18.39 2.76
CA GLU A 514 22.03 17.29 3.37
C GLU A 514 21.56 17.00 4.80
N GLY A 515 21.63 15.73 5.19
CA GLY A 515 21.23 15.23 6.51
C GLY A 515 19.72 15.07 6.69
N VAL A 516 18.95 15.20 5.60
CA VAL A 516 17.48 15.11 5.62
C VAL A 516 16.97 14.17 4.53
N ALA A 517 15.88 13.46 4.81
CA ALA A 517 15.11 12.73 3.82
C ALA A 517 13.63 13.10 3.91
N LEU A 518 12.95 13.07 2.77
CA LEU A 518 11.51 13.32 2.65
C LEU A 518 10.81 12.04 2.20
N LEU A 519 9.87 11.55 3.00
CA LEU A 519 9.04 10.38 2.71
C LEU A 519 7.58 10.69 2.99
N SER A 520 6.68 9.87 2.45
CA SER A 520 5.27 9.99 2.78
C SER A 520 4.47 8.72 2.56
N GLY A 521 3.25 8.72 3.09
CA GLY A 521 2.30 7.62 2.98
C GLY A 521 2.45 6.61 4.12
N PHE A 522 1.75 5.48 4.02
CA PHE A 522 1.52 4.59 5.19
C PHE A 522 2.31 3.29 5.14
N SER A 523 3.30 3.23 4.25
CA SER A 523 3.96 1.98 3.89
C SER A 523 5.17 1.69 4.74
N LYS A 524 5.15 0.56 5.45
CA LYS A 524 6.33 0.01 6.16
C LYS A 524 7.51 -0.29 5.24
N ASN A 525 7.23 -0.50 3.95
CA ASN A 525 8.20 -0.88 2.95
C ASN A 525 9.29 0.19 2.77
N LEU A 526 8.95 1.46 2.94
CA LEU A 526 9.92 2.55 2.84
C LEU A 526 10.94 2.55 3.98
N VAL A 527 10.66 1.88 5.10
CA VAL A 527 11.62 1.72 6.20
C VAL A 527 12.84 0.90 5.75
N THR A 528 12.69 0.01 4.74
CA THR A 528 13.82 -0.80 4.27
C THR A 528 14.92 0.03 3.62
N LEU A 529 14.60 1.25 3.16
CA LEU A 529 15.60 2.19 2.64
C LEU A 529 16.62 2.62 3.69
N PHE A 530 16.35 2.44 5.00
CA PHE A 530 17.20 2.92 6.09
C PHE A 530 17.85 1.80 6.91
N LEU A 531 17.64 0.53 6.55
CA LEU A 531 18.20 -0.60 7.31
C LEU A 531 19.73 -0.72 7.19
N GLU A 532 20.34 -0.16 6.14
CA GLU A 532 21.77 -0.31 5.84
C GLU A 532 22.46 1.01 5.47
N VAL A 533 21.82 2.16 5.69
CA VAL A 533 22.37 3.45 5.26
C VAL A 533 23.36 3.99 6.28
N ASP A 534 24.65 3.96 5.93
CA ASP A 534 25.74 4.64 6.65
C ASP A 534 26.20 5.93 5.91
N GLY A 535 25.36 6.50 5.03
CA GLY A 535 25.63 7.70 4.23
C GLY A 535 24.85 8.96 4.64
N ILE A 536 25.20 10.12 4.07
CA ILE A 536 24.46 11.37 4.22
C ILE A 536 23.16 11.27 3.42
N LEU A 537 22.03 11.51 4.09
CA LEU A 537 20.71 11.55 3.50
C LEU A 537 20.56 12.84 2.67
N ASN A 538 20.01 12.67 1.48
CA ASN A 538 19.59 13.74 0.62
C ASN A 538 18.19 13.37 0.06
N PRO A 539 17.22 14.31 0.05
CA PRO A 539 15.86 14.02 -0.40
C PRO A 539 15.78 13.43 -1.81
N ASP A 540 16.50 14.00 -2.78
CA ASP A 540 16.53 13.51 -4.16
C ASP A 540 17.15 12.10 -4.24
N ALA A 541 18.25 11.87 -3.54
CA ALA A 541 18.92 10.57 -3.53
C ALA A 541 18.00 9.46 -2.94
N VAL A 542 17.28 9.76 -1.87
CA VAL A 542 16.34 8.81 -1.24
C VAL A 542 15.15 8.53 -2.15
N MET A 543 14.60 9.54 -2.82
CA MET A 543 13.55 9.32 -3.82
C MET A 543 14.06 8.42 -4.95
N GLN A 544 15.23 8.70 -5.52
CA GLN A 544 15.81 7.90 -6.60
C GLN A 544 16.06 6.45 -6.16
N GLN A 545 16.55 6.24 -4.94
CA GLN A 545 16.71 4.90 -4.37
C GLN A 545 15.37 4.17 -4.18
N ALA A 546 14.29 4.89 -3.83
CA ALA A 546 12.97 4.31 -3.71
C ALA A 546 12.40 3.79 -5.05
N ILE A 547 12.92 4.29 -6.18
CA ILE A 547 12.48 3.95 -7.54
C ILE A 547 13.58 3.28 -8.40
N SER A 548 14.63 2.73 -7.77
CA SER A 548 15.78 2.15 -8.48
C SER A 548 15.72 0.62 -8.65
N GLY A 549 14.70 -0.06 -8.11
CA GLY A 549 14.56 -1.52 -8.18
C GLY A 549 14.51 -2.05 -9.62
N GLU A 550 14.82 -3.34 -9.82
CA GLU A 550 14.85 -3.99 -11.13
C GLU A 550 13.52 -3.89 -11.88
N GLU A 551 12.40 -3.94 -11.15
CA GLU A 551 11.07 -3.78 -11.70
C GLU A 551 10.84 -2.42 -12.37
N TYR A 552 11.52 -1.37 -11.91
CA TYR A 552 11.42 -0.02 -12.48
C TYR A 552 12.21 0.13 -13.78
N GLN A 553 13.18 -0.75 -14.06
CA GLN A 553 13.95 -0.73 -15.30
C GLN A 553 13.15 -1.24 -16.51
N LYS A 554 12.04 -1.94 -16.25
CA LYS A 554 11.12 -2.44 -17.28
C LYS A 554 10.18 -1.35 -17.81
N LEU A 555 10.12 -0.20 -17.13
CA LEU A 555 9.20 0.88 -17.47
C LEU A 555 9.74 1.70 -18.64
N VAL A 556 8.86 1.98 -19.60
CA VAL A 556 9.20 2.74 -20.82
C VAL A 556 8.20 3.85 -21.08
N VAL A 557 8.68 5.03 -21.49
CA VAL A 557 7.84 6.14 -21.97
C VAL A 557 7.79 6.07 -23.49
N ILE A 558 6.58 6.09 -24.07
CA ILE A 558 6.36 5.84 -25.50
C ILE A 558 5.83 7.06 -26.24
N ASP A 559 4.93 7.81 -25.60
CA ASP A 559 4.20 8.92 -26.22
C ASP A 559 5.02 10.21 -26.32
#